data_AF-A0A7J7KYN6-F1
#
_entry.id   AF-A0A7J7KYN6-F1
#
_cell.length_a   1.000
_cell.length_b   1.000
_cell.length_c   1.000
_cell.angle_alpha   90.00
_cell.angle_beta   90.00
_cell.angle_gamma   90.00
#
_symmetry.space_group_name_H-M   'P 1'
#
loop_
_entity.id
_entity.type
_entity.pdbx_description
1 polymer ?
#
loop_
_entity_poly.entity_id
_entity_poly.type
_entity_poly.pdbx_seq_one_letter_code
_entity_poly.pdbx_strand_id
1 'polypeptide(L)'
;MQTTSCNDKRFTRCFWCFAPPKKTYKLLRPVIVIDETFLKGRYRRTLLTAIAIDPSNHIFLLAFLITDSETTESWTYFLEMFGSNFHGNDTRFVVISDKNPRIINVVPKVFLFAIHTFCAFYISNNIKTTLKSTRIAFRMAAEALTSIDFDKHMNAIQNTDPVGLQFILGIPKKTWSNLYIPMSRYVVTLYCSTYHLLYEKYHYNSI
;
A
#
# COMPACT_ATOMS: atom_id res chain seq x y z
N MET A 1 -13.66 -4.54 18.73
CA MET A 1 -14.21 -3.28 18.20
C MET A 1 -13.95 -2.19 19.21
N GLN A 2 -13.21 -1.13 18.85
CA GLN A 2 -13.05 0.05 19.70
C GLN A 2 -13.69 1.24 19.01
N THR A 3 -14.58 1.93 19.74
CA THR A 3 -15.26 3.15 19.29
C THR A 3 -14.95 4.26 20.29
N THR A 4 -14.62 5.44 19.81
CA THR A 4 -14.45 6.63 20.66
C THR A 4 -15.54 7.62 20.31
N SER A 5 -16.55 7.82 21.13
CA SER A 5 -17.52 8.90 20.94
C SER A 5 -17.07 10.16 21.66
N CYS A 6 -16.98 11.30 20.97
CA CYS A 6 -16.98 12.61 21.64
C CYS A 6 -18.42 12.93 22.09
N ASN A 7 -18.58 13.74 23.14
CA ASN A 7 -19.82 14.05 23.85
C ASN A 7 -21.01 14.56 23.00
N ASP A 8 -20.84 14.77 21.69
CA ASP A 8 -21.83 15.32 20.76
C ASP A 8 -22.47 14.28 19.82
N LYS A 9 -22.87 13.07 20.27
CA LYS A 9 -23.64 12.06 19.48
C LYS A 9 -23.21 11.83 18.00
N ARG A 10 -21.98 12.20 17.63
CA ARG A 10 -21.46 12.14 16.26
C ARG A 10 -20.45 11.03 16.20
N PHE A 11 -20.60 10.18 15.19
CA PHE A 11 -19.58 9.21 14.83
C PHE A 11 -18.28 9.95 14.50
N THR A 12 -17.16 9.54 15.09
CA THR A 12 -15.82 10.11 14.80
C THR A 12 -14.91 9.07 14.14
N ARG A 13 -14.84 7.87 14.72
CA ARG A 13 -14.05 6.76 14.20
C ARG A 13 -14.47 5.40 14.77
N CYS A 14 -14.26 4.34 14.00
CA CYS A 14 -14.44 2.95 14.40
C CYS A 14 -13.30 2.11 13.87
N PHE A 15 -12.52 1.53 14.78
CA PHE A 15 -11.43 0.62 14.44
C PHE A 15 -11.90 -0.83 14.58
N TRP A 16 -11.57 -1.64 13.58
CA TRP A 16 -11.80 -3.06 13.58
C TRP A 16 -10.55 -3.80 13.12
N CYS A 17 -10.18 -4.85 13.83
CA CYS A 17 -9.16 -5.80 13.43
C CYS A 17 -9.78 -7.20 13.35
N PHE A 18 -9.55 -7.89 12.25
CA PHE A 18 -9.75 -9.32 12.19
C PHE A 18 -8.58 -9.90 12.95
N ALA A 19 -8.80 -10.61 14.06
CA ALA A 19 -7.71 -11.26 14.76
C ALA A 19 -7.41 -12.60 14.08
N PRO A 20 -6.45 -12.71 13.14
CA PRO A 20 -5.81 -13.99 12.96
C PRO A 20 -5.10 -14.33 14.28
N PRO A 21 -5.02 -15.60 14.69
CA PRO A 21 -4.14 -15.98 15.77
C PRO A 21 -2.75 -15.36 15.52
N LYS A 22 -2.09 -14.78 16.54
CA LYS A 22 -0.70 -14.25 16.41
C LYS A 22 0.24 -15.23 15.68
N LYS A 23 -0.07 -16.52 15.74
CA LYS A 23 0.60 -17.61 15.02
C LYS A 23 0.44 -17.53 13.49
N THR A 24 -0.74 -17.21 12.98
CA THR A 24 -1.02 -17.15 11.53
C THR A 24 -0.41 -15.91 10.89
N TYR A 25 -0.31 -14.79 11.62
CA TYR A 25 0.38 -13.60 11.12
C TYR A 25 1.84 -13.89 10.73
N LYS A 26 2.54 -14.73 11.51
CA LYS A 26 3.92 -15.16 11.22
C LYS A 26 4.05 -16.02 9.96
N LEU A 27 2.95 -16.55 9.43
CA LEU A 27 2.92 -17.32 8.18
C LEU A 27 2.71 -16.43 6.95
N LEU A 28 2.27 -15.18 7.15
CA LEU A 28 2.12 -14.21 6.07
C LEU A 28 3.49 -13.65 5.66
N ARG A 29 3.56 -13.11 4.44
CA ARG A 29 4.73 -12.35 4.01
C ARG A 29 4.92 -11.16 4.96
N PRO A 30 6.15 -10.75 5.26
CA PRO A 30 6.44 -9.57 6.09
C PRO A 30 6.20 -8.27 5.29
N VAL A 31 5.02 -8.15 4.70
CA VAL A 31 4.58 -7.07 3.83
C VAL A 31 3.15 -6.71 4.21
N ILE A 32 2.94 -5.45 4.57
CA ILE A 32 1.63 -4.86 4.82
C ILE A 32 1.36 -3.83 3.72
N VAL A 33 0.19 -3.88 3.11
CA VAL A 33 -0.28 -2.82 2.20
C VAL A 33 -1.33 -2.02 2.93
N ILE A 34 -1.18 -0.69 2.93
CA ILE A 34 -2.16 0.24 3.48
C ILE A 34 -2.70 1.15 2.39
N ASP A 35 -3.98 1.47 2.47
CA ASP A 35 -4.66 2.29 1.47
C ASP A 35 -5.85 3.01 2.12
N GLU A 36 -6.16 4.20 1.61
CA GLU A 36 -7.39 4.92 1.89
C GLU A 36 -8.43 4.75 0.78
N THR A 37 -9.69 4.80 1.16
CA THR A 37 -10.80 4.84 0.20
C THR A 37 -11.91 5.72 0.75
N PHE A 38 -12.44 6.60 -0.10
CA PHE A 38 -13.59 7.42 0.26
C PHE A 38 -14.87 6.60 0.15
N LEU A 39 -15.63 6.53 1.24
CA LEU A 39 -16.92 5.86 1.26
C LEU A 39 -17.96 6.75 0.54
N LYS A 40 -18.68 6.14 -0.41
CA LYS A 40 -19.79 6.79 -1.12
C LYS A 40 -21.04 6.80 -0.23
N GLY A 41 -21.82 7.88 -0.28
CA GLY A 41 -23.08 8.02 0.43
C GLY A 41 -23.25 9.38 1.10
N ARG A 42 -24.29 9.51 1.92
CA ARG A 42 -24.63 10.75 2.64
C ARG A 42 -23.51 11.19 3.59
N TYR A 43 -22.82 10.22 4.18
CA TYR A 43 -21.75 10.44 5.14
C TYR A 43 -20.44 10.11 4.43
N ARG A 44 -19.82 11.14 3.82
CA ARG A 44 -18.55 11.07 3.06
C ARG A 44 -17.36 10.78 3.98
N ARG A 45 -17.32 9.57 4.53
CA ARG A 45 -16.29 9.10 5.47
C ARG A 45 -15.10 8.51 4.71
N THR A 46 -13.98 8.34 5.41
CA THR A 46 -12.80 7.68 4.88
C THR A 46 -12.66 6.28 5.52
N LEU A 47 -12.41 5.28 4.69
CA LEU A 47 -12.01 3.94 5.09
C LEU A 47 -10.49 3.82 4.91
N LEU A 48 -9.76 3.58 5.99
CA LEU A 48 -8.35 3.19 5.95
C LEU A 48 -8.27 1.69 6.12
N THR A 49 -7.44 1.01 5.34
CA THR A 49 -7.30 -0.44 5.39
C THR A 49 -5.84 -0.85 5.54
N ALA A 50 -5.63 -2.01 6.16
CA ALA A 50 -4.35 -2.71 6.20
C ALA A 50 -4.60 -4.15 5.78
N ILE A 51 -3.91 -4.58 4.73
CA ILE A 51 -3.97 -5.94 4.20
C ILE A 51 -2.59 -6.58 4.25
N ALA A 52 -2.57 -7.90 4.33
CA ALA A 52 -1.36 -8.72 4.20
C ALA A 52 -1.57 -9.80 3.14
N ILE A 53 -0.46 -10.41 2.73
CA ILE A 53 -0.42 -11.38 1.64
C ILE A 53 0.25 -12.65 2.14
N ASP A 54 -0.33 -13.81 1.85
CA ASP A 54 0.30 -15.09 2.19
C ASP A 54 1.37 -15.51 1.13
N PRO A 55 2.15 -16.57 1.38
CA PRO A 55 3.09 -17.08 0.39
C PRO A 55 2.44 -17.48 -0.95
N SER A 56 1.16 -17.84 -0.93
CA SER A 56 0.35 -18.24 -2.09
C SER A 56 -0.35 -17.07 -2.80
N ASN A 57 -0.04 -15.82 -2.43
CA ASN A 57 -0.59 -14.60 -3.02
C ASN A 57 -2.09 -14.34 -2.74
N HIS A 58 -2.67 -14.96 -1.72
CA HIS A 58 -4.00 -14.60 -1.24
C HIS A 58 -3.95 -13.33 -0.39
N ILE A 59 -4.95 -12.47 -0.57
CA ILE A 59 -5.08 -11.19 0.15
C ILE A 59 -5.90 -11.41 1.42
N PHE A 60 -5.39 -10.93 2.55
CA PHE A 60 -6.05 -10.96 3.85
C PHE A 60 -6.24 -9.55 4.39
N LEU A 61 -7.47 -9.15 4.67
CA LEU A 61 -7.77 -7.92 5.40
C LEU A 61 -7.44 -8.12 6.88
N LEU A 62 -6.47 -7.36 7.39
CA LEU A 62 -6.04 -7.43 8.78
C LEU A 62 -6.84 -6.47 9.65
N ALA A 63 -6.95 -5.22 9.22
CA ALA A 63 -7.66 -4.18 9.96
C ALA A 63 -8.23 -3.12 9.03
N PHE A 64 -9.23 -2.40 9.55
CA PHE A 64 -9.71 -1.18 8.94
C PHE A 64 -10.12 -0.14 10.00
N LEU A 65 -10.07 1.12 9.59
CA LEU A 65 -10.59 2.26 10.33
C LEU A 65 -11.59 2.99 9.46
N ILE A 66 -12.81 3.18 9.95
CA ILE A 66 -13.73 4.18 9.40
C ILE A 66 -13.52 5.45 10.20
N THR A 67 -13.22 6.56 9.53
CA THR A 67 -12.95 7.86 10.14
C THR A 67 -13.67 8.97 9.39
N ASP A 68 -13.83 10.11 10.05
CA ASP A 68 -14.50 11.29 9.51
C ASP A 68 -13.80 11.90 8.31
N SER A 69 -12.47 11.90 8.31
CA SER A 69 -11.64 12.42 7.25
C SER A 69 -10.26 11.80 7.29
N GLU A 70 -9.59 11.87 6.14
CA GLU A 70 -8.21 11.42 5.97
C GLU A 70 -7.25 12.51 6.45
N THR A 71 -6.77 12.36 7.68
CA THR A 71 -5.85 13.31 8.33
C THR A 71 -4.60 12.59 8.83
N THR A 72 -3.58 13.37 9.17
CA THR A 72 -2.40 12.82 9.83
C THR A 72 -2.78 12.14 11.15
N GLU A 73 -3.73 12.71 11.90
CA GLU A 73 -4.24 12.12 13.15
C GLU A 73 -4.94 10.78 12.91
N SER A 74 -5.79 10.67 11.87
CA SER A 74 -6.47 9.42 11.58
C SER A 74 -5.50 8.31 11.16
N TRP A 75 -4.47 8.66 10.39
CA TRP A 75 -3.41 7.72 10.02
C TRP A 75 -2.57 7.30 11.22
N THR A 76 -2.16 8.23 12.08
CA THR A 76 -1.44 7.92 13.32
C THR A 76 -2.25 6.96 14.18
N TYR A 77 -3.51 7.29 14.46
CA TYR A 77 -4.39 6.44 15.26
C TYR A 77 -4.56 5.05 14.64
N PHE A 78 -4.79 4.97 13.32
CA PHE A 78 -4.94 3.68 12.64
C PHE A 78 -3.69 2.81 12.79
N LEU A 79 -2.51 3.39 12.55
CA LEU A 79 -1.25 2.65 12.57
C LEU A 79 -0.83 2.27 13.99
N GLU A 80 -1.10 3.10 15.01
CA GLU A 80 -0.87 2.75 16.41
C GLU A 80 -1.77 1.59 16.87
N MET A 81 -3.06 1.65 16.50
CA MET A 81 -4.01 0.56 16.77
C MET A 81 -3.63 -0.72 16.02
N PHE A 82 -3.18 -0.60 14.77
CA PHE A 82 -2.68 -1.75 14.01
C PHE A 82 -1.42 -2.35 14.65
N GLY A 83 -0.42 -1.51 14.95
CA GLY A 83 0.83 -1.92 15.57
C GLY A 83 0.61 -2.70 16.87
N SER A 84 -0.16 -2.13 17.80
CA SER A 84 -0.45 -2.76 19.10
C SER A 84 -1.12 -4.14 19.01
N ASN A 85 -1.83 -4.44 17.91
CA ASN A 85 -2.54 -5.71 17.73
C ASN A 85 -1.75 -6.75 16.92
N PHE A 86 -0.97 -6.34 15.94
CA PHE A 86 -0.33 -7.25 14.97
C PHE A 86 1.19 -7.34 15.09
N HIS A 87 1.86 -6.28 15.56
CA HIS A 87 3.31 -6.20 15.55
C HIS A 87 3.87 -5.94 16.95
N GLY A 88 4.77 -6.80 17.41
CA GLY A 88 5.70 -6.42 18.47
C GLY A 88 6.74 -5.47 17.89
N ASN A 89 7.31 -4.60 18.73
CA ASN A 89 8.24 -3.53 18.31
C ASN A 89 9.53 -3.98 17.58
N ASP A 90 9.79 -5.28 17.39
CA ASP A 90 11.13 -5.81 17.08
C ASP A 90 11.27 -6.53 15.72
N THR A 91 10.29 -6.50 14.83
CA THR A 91 10.41 -7.16 13.51
C THR A 91 10.46 -6.16 12.36
N ARG A 92 11.45 -6.35 11.45
CA ARG A 92 11.50 -5.64 10.16
C ARG A 92 10.43 -6.18 9.23
N PHE A 93 9.65 -5.29 8.62
CA PHE A 93 8.65 -5.60 7.60
C PHE A 93 8.55 -4.45 6.59
N VAL A 94 7.90 -4.70 5.46
CA VAL A 94 7.67 -3.69 4.42
C VAL A 94 6.27 -3.13 4.56
N VAL A 95 6.13 -1.81 4.53
CA VAL A 95 4.84 -1.13 4.35
C VAL A 95 4.79 -0.62 2.92
N ILE A 96 3.74 -0.99 2.19
CA ILE A 96 3.44 -0.48 0.85
C ILE A 96 2.24 0.46 0.98
N SER A 97 2.37 1.69 0.50
CA SER A 97 1.25 2.63 0.39
C SER A 97 1.35 3.42 -0.91
N ASP A 98 0.42 4.34 -1.15
CA ASP A 98 0.61 5.38 -2.15
C ASP A 98 1.70 6.40 -1.72
N LYS A 99 1.86 7.51 -2.46
CA LYS A 99 2.81 8.59 -2.12
C LYS A 99 2.16 9.72 -1.31
N ASN A 100 1.13 9.45 -0.52
CA ASN A 100 0.47 10.46 0.29
C ASN A 100 1.44 10.98 1.38
N PRO A 101 1.71 12.30 1.43
CA PRO A 101 2.62 12.89 2.43
C PRO A 101 2.21 12.59 3.87
N ARG A 102 0.91 12.41 4.15
CA ARG A 102 0.42 12.06 5.49
C ARG A 102 0.94 10.69 5.91
N ILE A 103 0.87 9.70 5.02
CA ILE A 103 1.35 8.35 5.28
C ILE A 103 2.88 8.34 5.41
N ILE A 104 3.58 8.97 4.45
CA ILE A 104 5.05 9.08 4.43
C ILE A 104 5.59 9.63 5.76
N ASN A 105 4.89 10.59 6.35
CA ASN A 105 5.32 11.22 7.59
C ASN A 105 4.97 10.42 8.85
N VAL A 106 3.94 9.56 8.81
CA VAL A 106 3.45 8.81 9.98
C VAL A 106 4.10 7.44 10.10
N VAL A 107 4.26 6.71 9.00
CA VAL A 107 4.84 5.35 9.00
C VAL A 107 6.15 5.26 9.78
N PRO A 108 7.18 6.10 9.56
CA PRO A 108 8.45 5.99 10.30
C PRO A 108 8.33 6.39 11.77
N LYS A 109 7.27 7.12 12.18
CA LYS A 109 7.04 7.49 13.58
C LYS A 109 6.42 6.34 14.38
N VAL A 110 5.53 5.58 13.74
CA VAL A 110 4.81 4.47 14.38
C VAL A 110 5.57 3.16 14.22
N PHE A 111 6.20 2.91 13.07
CA PHE A 111 6.94 1.70 12.76
C PHE A 111 8.41 2.02 12.46
N LEU A 112 9.21 2.21 13.53
CA LEU A 112 10.62 2.62 13.45
C LEU A 112 11.49 1.71 12.57
N PHE A 113 11.17 0.41 12.49
CA PHE A 113 11.93 -0.58 11.73
C PHE A 113 11.27 -1.00 10.41
N ALA A 114 10.14 -0.39 10.04
CA ALA A 114 9.49 -0.69 8.78
C ALA A 114 10.24 -0.06 7.60
N ILE A 115 10.32 -0.79 6.51
CA ILE A 115 10.76 -0.24 5.22
C ILE A 115 9.51 0.27 4.51
N HIS A 116 9.40 1.60 4.39
CA HIS A 116 8.30 2.21 3.66
C HIS A 116 8.61 2.27 2.17
N THR A 117 7.70 1.72 1.36
CA THR A 117 7.79 1.67 -0.10
C THR A 117 6.49 2.15 -0.72
N PHE A 118 6.58 2.62 -1.95
CA PHE A 118 5.47 3.14 -2.72
C PHE A 118 4.93 2.08 -3.65
N CYS A 119 3.62 2.05 -3.77
CA CYS A 119 2.96 1.13 -4.65
C CYS A 119 3.33 1.41 -6.12
N ALA A 120 3.85 0.40 -6.80
CA ALA A 120 4.19 0.50 -8.22
C ALA A 120 2.95 0.78 -9.08
N PHE A 121 1.76 0.30 -8.69
CA PHE A 121 0.53 0.66 -9.38
C PHE A 121 0.26 2.17 -9.34
N TYR A 122 0.32 2.77 -8.15
CA TYR A 122 0.15 4.21 -7.96
C TYR A 122 1.18 5.00 -8.77
N ILE A 123 2.46 4.61 -8.71
CA ILE A 123 3.52 5.27 -9.52
C ILE A 123 3.20 5.13 -11.01
N SER A 124 2.84 3.94 -11.47
CA SER A 124 2.56 3.67 -12.89
C SER A 124 1.41 4.51 -13.45
N ASN A 125 0.39 4.79 -12.63
CA ASN A 125 -0.74 5.63 -13.03
C ASN A 125 -0.37 7.12 -13.05
N ASN A 126 0.67 7.52 -12.33
CA ASN A 126 1.15 8.89 -12.28
C ASN A 126 2.23 9.21 -13.33
N ILE A 127 2.73 8.21 -14.06
CA ILE A 127 3.59 8.45 -15.22
C ILE A 127 2.77 9.26 -16.24
N LYS A 128 3.24 10.46 -16.59
CA LYS A 128 2.51 11.45 -17.40
C LYS A 128 2.29 11.06 -18.87
N THR A 129 2.72 9.87 -19.25
CA THR A 129 2.56 9.30 -20.58
C THR A 129 1.18 8.68 -20.80
N THR A 130 0.73 8.71 -22.05
CA THR A 130 -0.46 7.98 -22.51
C THR A 130 -0.13 6.55 -22.95
N LEU A 131 1.16 6.21 -23.08
CA LEU A 131 1.61 4.90 -23.54
C LEU A 131 1.37 3.83 -22.47
N LYS A 132 0.45 2.91 -22.76
CA LYS A 132 0.18 1.73 -21.90
C LYS A 132 1.42 0.84 -21.74
N SER A 133 2.22 0.71 -22.80
CA SER A 133 3.46 -0.07 -22.82
C SER A 133 4.46 0.42 -21.76
N THR A 134 4.60 1.73 -21.57
CA THR A 134 5.46 2.31 -20.53
C THR A 134 5.03 1.88 -19.13
N ARG A 135 3.72 1.92 -18.84
CA ARG A 135 3.19 1.54 -17.52
C ARG A 135 3.39 0.05 -17.25
N ILE A 136 3.22 -0.79 -18.27
CA ILE A 136 3.47 -2.24 -18.18
C ILE A 136 4.96 -2.50 -17.96
N ALA A 137 5.83 -1.92 -18.77
CA ALA A 137 7.28 -2.09 -18.64
C ALA A 137 7.78 -1.60 -17.27
N PHE A 138 7.27 -0.48 -16.75
CA PHE A 138 7.59 0.00 -15.41
C PHE A 138 7.19 -1.01 -14.33
N ARG A 139 5.99 -1.58 -14.42
CA ARG A 139 5.51 -2.59 -13.48
C ARG A 139 6.39 -3.84 -13.50
N MET A 140 6.80 -4.29 -14.68
CA MET A 140 7.74 -5.41 -14.81
C MET A 140 9.13 -5.09 -14.25
N ALA A 141 9.62 -3.86 -14.45
CA ALA A 141 10.87 -3.39 -13.83
C ALA A 141 10.75 -3.31 -12.29
N ALA A 142 9.60 -2.91 -11.77
CA ALA A 142 9.35 -2.87 -10.32
C ALA A 142 9.39 -4.28 -9.70
N GLU A 143 8.88 -5.28 -10.41
CA GLU A 143 8.84 -6.67 -9.96
C GLU A 143 10.15 -7.45 -10.15
N ALA A 144 11.01 -6.98 -11.06
CA ALA A 144 12.25 -7.64 -11.41
C ALA A 144 13.11 -7.98 -10.18
N LEU A 145 13.61 -9.21 -10.13
CA LEU A 145 14.47 -9.72 -9.07
C LEU A 145 15.95 -9.76 -9.48
N THR A 146 16.24 -9.52 -10.76
CA THR A 146 17.60 -9.50 -11.32
C THR A 146 17.86 -8.15 -12.00
N SER A 147 19.12 -7.74 -12.05
CA SER A 147 19.52 -6.55 -12.81
C SER A 147 19.23 -6.70 -14.30
N ILE A 148 19.40 -7.91 -14.84
CA ILE A 148 19.15 -8.20 -16.26
C ILE A 148 17.68 -7.92 -16.63
N ASP A 149 16.73 -8.45 -15.85
CA ASP A 149 15.31 -8.22 -16.10
C ASP A 149 14.93 -6.76 -15.86
N PHE A 150 15.47 -6.15 -14.80
CA PHE A 150 15.25 -4.74 -14.49
C PHE A 150 15.69 -3.85 -15.66
N ASP A 151 16.93 -3.99 -16.11
CA ASP A 151 17.53 -3.18 -17.16
C ASP A 151 16.83 -3.41 -18.50
N LYS A 152 16.44 -4.66 -18.81
CA LYS A 152 15.62 -4.98 -19.99
C LYS A 152 14.36 -4.11 -20.05
N HIS A 153 13.62 -4.01 -18.96
CA HIS A 153 12.38 -3.24 -18.91
C HIS A 153 12.62 -1.72 -18.87
N MET A 154 13.65 -1.27 -18.16
CA MET A 154 14.02 0.16 -18.14
C MET A 154 14.50 0.65 -19.53
N ASN A 155 15.27 -0.16 -20.25
CA ASN A 155 15.71 0.14 -21.61
C ASN A 155 14.51 0.17 -22.59
N ALA A 156 13.52 -0.71 -22.41
CA ALA A 156 12.30 -0.65 -23.20
C ALA A 156 11.55 0.67 -23.02
N ILE A 157 11.48 1.19 -21.78
CA ILE A 157 10.91 2.52 -21.50
C ILE A 157 11.78 3.61 -22.12
N GLN A 158 13.10 3.53 -22.00
CA GLN A 158 14.02 4.51 -22.58
C GLN A 158 13.82 4.69 -24.08
N ASN A 159 13.64 3.58 -24.80
CA ASN A 159 13.49 3.60 -26.25
C ASN A 159 12.10 4.08 -26.71
N THR A 160 11.07 3.88 -25.90
CA THR A 160 9.68 4.18 -26.27
C THR A 160 9.17 5.50 -25.70
N ASP A 161 9.68 5.90 -24.54
CA ASP A 161 9.15 7.01 -23.74
C ASP A 161 10.23 7.64 -22.83
N PRO A 162 11.17 8.41 -23.41
CA PRO A 162 12.20 9.11 -22.64
C PRO A 162 11.63 10.06 -21.58
N VAL A 163 10.44 10.64 -21.81
CA VAL A 163 9.79 11.56 -20.86
C VAL A 163 9.24 10.78 -19.67
N GLY A 164 8.57 9.66 -19.91
CA GLY A 164 8.14 8.72 -18.86
C GLY A 164 9.33 8.19 -18.06
N LEU A 165 10.45 7.91 -18.72
CA LEU A 165 11.69 7.51 -18.04
C LEU A 165 12.20 8.58 -17.07
N GLN A 166 12.25 9.85 -17.48
CA GLN A 166 12.69 10.95 -16.61
C GLN A 166 11.86 11.04 -15.32
N PHE A 167 10.54 10.88 -15.43
CA PHE A 167 9.67 10.81 -14.26
C PHE A 167 10.04 9.63 -13.33
N ILE A 168 10.26 8.44 -13.89
CA ILE A 168 10.62 7.23 -13.12
C ILE A 168 11.98 7.41 -12.43
N LEU A 169 12.97 7.96 -13.13
CA LEU A 169 14.31 8.20 -12.60
C LEU A 169 14.31 9.23 -11.45
N GLY A 170 13.33 10.15 -11.43
CA GLY A 170 13.12 11.07 -10.31
C GLY A 170 12.64 10.40 -9.02
N ILE A 171 12.27 9.12 -9.05
CA ILE A 171 11.82 8.37 -7.87
C ILE A 171 12.91 7.37 -7.45
N PRO A 172 13.45 7.45 -6.21
CA PRO A 172 14.52 6.56 -5.78
C PRO A 172 14.14 5.07 -5.90
N LYS A 173 14.93 4.27 -6.61
CA LYS A 173 14.62 2.84 -6.89
C LYS A 173 14.33 2.01 -5.64
N LYS A 174 15.02 2.31 -4.53
CA LYS A 174 14.82 1.68 -3.21
C LYS A 174 13.42 1.88 -2.61
N THR A 175 12.59 2.74 -3.21
CA THR A 175 11.22 3.02 -2.74
C THR A 175 10.15 2.28 -3.54
N TRP A 176 10.49 1.58 -4.63
CA TRP A 176 9.48 0.95 -5.48
C TRP A 176 9.93 -0.30 -6.24
N SER A 177 11.21 -0.62 -6.29
CA SER A 177 11.71 -1.78 -7.04
C SER A 177 12.14 -2.90 -6.10
N ASN A 178 11.60 -4.10 -6.33
CA ASN A 178 11.92 -5.30 -5.59
C ASN A 178 13.43 -5.52 -5.51
N LEU A 179 14.14 -5.46 -6.63
CA LEU A 179 15.59 -5.62 -6.71
C LEU A 179 16.37 -4.77 -5.68
N TYR A 180 15.90 -3.56 -5.39
CA TYR A 180 16.60 -2.58 -4.56
C TYR A 180 16.03 -2.43 -3.14
N ILE A 181 14.91 -3.09 -2.81
CA ILE A 181 14.32 -3.07 -1.48
C ILE A 181 14.99 -4.16 -0.62
N PRO A 182 15.50 -3.83 0.59
CA PRO A 182 15.92 -4.85 1.54
C PRO A 182 14.72 -5.75 1.86
N MET A 183 14.86 -7.08 1.75
CA MET A 183 13.77 -8.08 1.79
C MET A 183 13.03 -8.33 0.46
N SER A 184 13.63 -7.97 -0.67
CA SER A 184 13.16 -8.15 -2.06
C SER A 184 12.46 -9.46 -2.39
N ARG A 185 12.91 -10.59 -1.81
CA ARG A 185 12.34 -11.94 -2.05
C ARG A 185 10.88 -12.09 -1.60
N TYR A 186 10.36 -11.16 -0.80
CA TYR A 186 8.99 -11.18 -0.29
C TYR A 186 8.07 -10.13 -0.92
N VAL A 187 8.63 -9.14 -1.61
CA VAL A 187 7.88 -7.98 -2.09
C VAL A 187 7.24 -8.32 -3.42
N VAL A 188 5.92 -8.30 -3.47
CA VAL A 188 5.17 -8.35 -4.72
C VAL A 188 4.56 -6.98 -4.92
N THR A 189 5.10 -6.25 -5.89
CA THR A 189 4.99 -4.80 -6.04
C THR A 189 3.67 -4.34 -6.67
N LEU A 190 2.79 -5.28 -7.05
CA LEU A 190 1.60 -5.00 -7.86
C LEU A 190 0.25 -5.00 -7.12
N TYR A 191 0.16 -5.27 -5.83
CA TYR A 191 -1.16 -5.61 -5.25
C TYR A 191 -2.15 -4.46 -5.03
N CYS A 192 -1.79 -3.19 -5.20
CA CYS A 192 -2.83 -2.16 -5.37
C CYS A 192 -3.64 -2.40 -6.66
N SER A 193 -3.09 -3.07 -7.69
CA SER A 193 -3.87 -3.47 -8.87
C SER A 193 -4.87 -4.58 -8.57
N THR A 194 -4.57 -5.58 -7.74
CA THR A 194 -5.52 -6.65 -7.39
C THR A 194 -6.56 -6.17 -6.38
N TYR A 195 -6.17 -5.31 -5.42
CA TYR A 195 -7.14 -4.63 -4.56
C TYR A 195 -8.06 -3.71 -5.39
N HIS A 196 -7.50 -2.94 -6.33
CA HIS A 196 -8.28 -2.11 -7.24
C HIS A 196 -9.15 -2.95 -8.21
N LEU A 197 -8.69 -4.09 -8.72
CA LEU A 197 -9.47 -4.98 -9.59
C LEU A 197 -10.57 -5.71 -8.80
N LEU A 198 -10.32 -6.11 -7.56
CA LEU A 198 -11.37 -6.58 -6.65
C LEU A 198 -12.37 -5.45 -6.41
N TYR A 199 -11.90 -4.24 -6.11
CA TYR A 199 -12.73 -3.07 -5.90
C TYR A 199 -13.59 -2.77 -7.15
N GLU A 200 -13.01 -2.68 -8.35
CA GLU A 200 -13.75 -2.46 -9.60
C GLU A 200 -14.74 -3.59 -9.89
N LYS A 201 -14.35 -4.85 -9.69
CA LYS A 201 -15.22 -6.02 -9.93
C LYS A 201 -16.45 -6.04 -9.03
N TYR A 202 -16.32 -5.56 -7.78
CA TYR A 202 -17.40 -5.54 -6.79
C TYR A 202 -18.13 -4.18 -6.68
N HIS A 203 -17.63 -3.09 -7.26
CA HIS A 203 -18.30 -1.77 -7.23
C HIS A 203 -18.90 -1.29 -8.56
N TYR A 204 -18.43 -1.78 -9.73
CA TYR A 204 -19.01 -1.39 -11.02
C TYR A 204 -20.13 -2.32 -11.52
N ASN A 205 -20.27 -3.53 -10.96
CA ASN A 205 -21.34 -4.48 -11.31
C ASN A 205 -22.52 -4.48 -10.32
N SER A 206 -22.66 -3.42 -9.53
CA SER A 206 -23.73 -3.30 -8.50
C SER A 206 -24.62 -2.06 -8.72
N ILE A 207 -24.70 -1.60 -9.98
CA ILE A 207 -25.70 -0.63 -10.44
C ILE A 207 -26.55 -1.32 -11.50
#